data_AF-A0A4P0XR07-F1
#
_entry.id   AF-A0A4P0XR07-F1
#
_cell.length_a   1.000
_cell.length_b   1.000
_cell.length_c   1.000
_cell.angle_alpha   90.00
_cell.angle_beta   90.00
_cell.angle_gamma   90.00
#
_symmetry.space_group_name_H-M   'P 1'
#
loop_
_entity.id
_entity.type
_entity.pdbx_description
1 polymer ?
#
loop_
_entity_poly.entity_id
_entity_poly.type
_entity_poly.pdbx_seq_one_letter_code
_entity_poly.pdbx_strand_id
1 'polypeptide(L)'
;MRKLNILILAALTAVSGSAMAVGFTVEQGKNFTNLNMEMGKSSSGLYAESHWLKNTDDGSQTGGVGAGYNLEVGPVMLNAGAKAIYLGPEKRR
;
A
#
# COMPACT_ATOMS: atom_id res chain seq x y z
N MET A 1 9.84 23.90 19.78
CA MET A 1 8.87 23.36 18.78
C MET A 1 9.47 23.27 17.38
N ARG A 2 9.70 24.37 16.64
CA ARG A 2 10.17 24.30 15.24
C ARG A 2 11.49 23.55 15.01
N LYS A 3 12.52 23.77 15.84
CA LYS A 3 13.83 23.10 15.71
C LYS A 3 13.75 21.59 15.91
N LEU A 4 12.87 21.14 16.82
CA LEU A 4 12.65 19.71 17.08
C LEU A 4 11.93 19.04 15.91
N ASN A 5 10.92 19.70 15.32
CA ASN A 5 10.21 19.17 14.15
C ASN A 5 11.13 19.04 12.93
N ILE A 6 12.05 19.99 12.73
CA ILE A 6 13.05 19.92 11.66
C ILE A 6 14.02 18.75 11.91
N LEU A 7 14.43 18.54 13.16
CA LEU A 7 15.30 17.43 13.52
C LEU A 7 14.61 16.07 13.30
N ILE A 8 13.33 15.96 13.65
CA ILE A 8 12.51 14.77 13.41
C ILE A 8 12.36 14.52 11.91
N LEU A 9 12.06 15.56 11.12
CA LEU A 9 11.94 15.44 9.67
C LEU A 9 13.27 15.00 9.03
N ALA A 10 14.39 15.57 9.46
CA ALA A 10 15.72 15.19 8.99
C ALA A 10 16.09 13.74 9.37
N ALA A 11 15.76 13.32 10.58
CA ALA A 11 15.96 11.93 11.01
C ALA A 11 15.10 10.94 10.21
N LEU A 12 13.84 11.29 9.93
CA LEU A 12 12.95 10.48 9.08
C LEU A 12 13.54 10.32 7.67
N THR A 13 14.06 11.40 7.07
CA THR A 13 14.70 11.34 5.74
C THR A 13 16.03 10.59 5.71
N ALA A 14 16.75 10.52 6.84
CA ALA A 14 18.00 9.77 6.93
C ALA A 14 17.77 8.25 7.07
N VAL A 15 16.59 7.85 7.57
CA VAL A 15 16.20 6.44 7.73
C VAL A 15 15.61 5.83 6.46
N SER A 16 15.30 6.62 5.42
CA SER A 16 14.86 6.11 4.12
C SER A 16 16.01 5.40 3.36
N GLY A 17 16.30 4.15 3.75
CA GLY A 17 17.11 3.19 3.03
C GLY A 17 16.50 2.92 1.64
N SER A 18 17.26 3.28 0.61
CA SER A 18 16.85 3.40 -0.79
C SER A 18 16.68 2.05 -1.52
N ALA A 19 15.96 1.10 -0.94
CA ALA A 19 15.40 -0.02 -1.69
C ALA A 19 13.97 0.36 -2.06
N MET A 20 13.63 0.44 -3.35
CA MET A 20 12.24 0.64 -3.77
C MET A 20 11.78 -0.66 -4.42
N ALA A 21 11.29 -1.59 -3.60
CA ALA A 21 10.77 -2.86 -4.10
C ALA A 21 9.44 -2.62 -4.84
N VAL A 22 9.40 -2.99 -6.12
CA VAL A 22 8.15 -2.99 -6.91
C VAL A 22 7.64 -4.43 -6.98
N GLY A 23 6.43 -4.64 -6.48
CA GLY A 23 5.72 -5.91 -6.51
C GLY A 23 4.50 -5.82 -7.40
N PHE A 24 4.29 -6.84 -8.23
CA PHE A 24 3.04 -7.06 -8.93
C PHE A 24 2.58 -8.48 -8.65
N THR A 25 1.32 -8.63 -8.25
CA THR A 25 0.72 -9.91 -7.90
C THR A 25 -0.59 -10.05 -8.61
N VAL A 26 -0.72 -11.16 -9.35
CA VAL A 26 -1.96 -11.60 -9.97
C VAL A 26 -2.35 -12.91 -9.31
N GLU A 27 -3.50 -12.92 -8.66
CA GLU A 27 -4.07 -14.10 -8.05
C GLU A 27 -5.43 -14.37 -8.69
N GLN A 28 -5.54 -15.50 -9.37
CA GLN A 28 -6.78 -15.95 -10.00
C GLN A 28 -7.31 -17.15 -9.21
N GLY A 29 -8.31 -16.88 -8.36
CA GLY A 29 -9.07 -17.91 -7.66
C GLY A 29 -10.17 -18.49 -8.56
N LYS A 30 -10.85 -19.53 -8.07
CA LYS A 30 -12.00 -20.14 -8.78
C LYS A 30 -13.07 -19.11 -9.14
N ASN A 31 -13.34 -18.21 -8.20
CA ASN A 31 -14.47 -17.30 -8.26
C ASN A 31 -14.05 -15.84 -8.27
N PHE A 32 -12.77 -15.50 -8.11
CA PHE A 32 -12.31 -14.12 -8.06
C PHE A 32 -10.98 -13.94 -8.76
N THR A 33 -10.70 -12.73 -9.22
CA THR A 33 -9.40 -12.29 -9.73
C THR A 33 -8.94 -11.10 -8.92
N ASN A 34 -7.75 -11.22 -8.33
CA ASN A 34 -7.12 -10.20 -7.51
C ASN A 34 -5.83 -9.74 -8.20
N LEU A 35 -5.72 -8.43 -8.41
CA LEU A 35 -4.55 -7.75 -8.90
C LEU A 35 -4.06 -6.82 -7.79
N ASN A 36 -2.78 -6.91 -7.43
CA ASN A 36 -2.12 -5.99 -6.52
C ASN A 36 -0.87 -5.47 -7.19
N MET A 37 -0.67 -4.16 -7.13
CA MET A 37 0.61 -3.53 -7.44
C MET A 37 1.07 -2.80 -6.19
N GLU A 38 2.34 -2.93 -5.86
CA GLU A 38 2.94 -2.22 -4.75
C GLU A 38 4.31 -1.71 -5.15
N MET A 39 4.70 -0.57 -4.59
CA MET A 39 5.99 0.06 -4.82
C MET A 39 6.47 0.64 -3.51
N GLY A 40 7.67 0.25 -3.08
CA GLY A 40 8.30 0.69 -1.84
C GLY A 40 7.68 0.13 -0.57
N LYS A 41 6.62 -0.69 -0.66
CA LYS A 41 5.86 -1.17 0.52
C LYS A 41 6.65 -2.12 1.42
N SER A 42 7.63 -2.83 0.85
CA SER A 42 8.55 -3.73 1.57
C SER A 42 9.88 -3.05 1.92
N SER A 43 9.95 -1.73 1.90
CA SER A 43 11.19 -0.99 2.13
C SER A 43 10.93 0.28 2.93
N SER A 44 11.93 0.81 3.63
CA SER A 44 11.79 2.08 4.34
C SER A 44 11.63 3.26 3.35
N GLY A 45 10.79 4.23 3.68
CA GLY A 45 10.51 5.39 2.84
C GLY A 45 9.07 5.43 2.34
N LEU A 46 8.83 6.19 1.28
CA LEU A 46 7.50 6.33 0.70
C LEU A 46 7.08 5.04 -0.02
N TYR A 47 5.83 4.63 0.18
CA TYR A 47 5.23 3.55 -0.58
C TYR A 47 3.93 3.99 -1.26
N ALA A 48 3.64 3.32 -2.37
CA ALA A 48 2.37 3.40 -3.06
C ALA A 48 1.87 1.99 -3.33
N GLU A 49 0.56 1.79 -3.25
CA GLU A 49 -0.09 0.52 -3.58
C GLU A 49 -1.37 0.76 -4.36
N SER A 50 -1.69 -0.17 -5.24
CA SER A 50 -3.00 -0.29 -5.86
C SER A 50 -3.47 -1.73 -5.77
N HIS A 51 -4.78 -1.89 -5.64
CA HIS A 51 -5.43 -3.17 -5.48
C HIS A 51 -6.69 -3.16 -6.33
N TRP A 52 -6.93 -4.22 -7.08
CA TRP A 52 -8.16 -4.47 -7.79
C TRP A 52 -8.56 -5.92 -7.52
N LEU A 53 -9.66 -6.10 -6.81
CA LEU A 53 -10.33 -7.38 -6.67
C LEU A 53 -11.62 -7.38 -7.49
N LYS A 54 -11.77 -8.32 -8.40
CA LYS A 54 -13.01 -8.58 -9.12
C LYS A 54 -13.50 -9.96 -8.73
N ASN A 55 -14.68 -10.02 -8.14
CA ASN A 55 -15.36 -11.27 -7.92
C ASN A 55 -16.20 -11.62 -9.16
N THR A 56 -16.02 -12.83 -9.66
CA THR A 56 -16.64 -13.37 -10.87
C THR A 56 -18.04 -13.94 -10.57
N ASP A 57 -18.28 -14.40 -9.34
CA ASP A 57 -19.57 -15.00 -8.94
C ASP A 57 -20.70 -13.98 -8.81
N ASP A 58 -20.45 -12.85 -8.14
CA ASP A 58 -21.45 -11.81 -7.83
C ASP A 58 -21.23 -10.51 -8.64
N GLY A 59 -20.17 -10.48 -9.46
CA GLY A 59 -19.78 -9.33 -10.27
C GLY A 59 -19.29 -8.12 -9.47
N SER A 60 -19.08 -8.28 -8.16
CA SER A 60 -18.58 -7.20 -7.29
C SER A 60 -17.13 -6.85 -7.65
N GLN A 61 -16.85 -5.55 -7.71
CA GLN A 61 -15.54 -5.03 -8.09
C GLN A 61 -15.06 -4.08 -7.02
N THR A 62 -13.97 -4.44 -6.35
CA THR A 62 -13.32 -3.62 -5.34
C THR A 62 -12.02 -3.09 -5.91
N GLY A 63 -11.91 -1.77 -6.04
CA GLY A 63 -10.67 -1.10 -6.43
C GLY A 63 -10.15 -0.29 -5.27
N GLY A 64 -8.84 -0.26 -5.05
CA GLY A 64 -8.24 0.53 -4.00
C GLY A 64 -6.90 1.09 -4.42
N VAL A 65 -6.60 2.29 -3.95
CA VAL A 65 -5.30 2.93 -4.10
C VAL A 65 -4.87 3.47 -2.75
N GLY A 66 -3.61 3.30 -2.41
CA GLY A 66 -3.06 3.72 -1.13
C GLY A 66 -1.66 4.26 -1.29
N ALA A 67 -1.27 5.10 -0.36
CA ALA A 67 0.08 5.61 -0.24
C ALA A 67 0.41 5.85 1.23
N GLY A 68 1.69 5.76 1.57
CA GLY A 68 2.14 5.96 2.93
C GLY A 68 3.65 6.04 3.04
N TYR A 69 4.12 5.91 4.27
CA TYR A 69 5.51 5.94 4.64
C TYR A 69 5.85 4.77 5.56
N ASN A 70 6.97 4.13 5.27
CA ASN A 70 7.55 3.03 6.01
C ASN A 70 8.74 3.53 6.80
N LEU A 71 8.68 3.34 8.11
CA LEU A 71 9.79 3.65 9.01
C LEU A 71 10.37 2.34 9.52
N GLU A 72 11.60 2.03 9.13
CA GLU A 72 12.37 0.92 9.73
C GLU A 72 12.95 1.37 11.07
N VAL A 73 12.60 0.64 12.12
CA VAL A 73 13.12 0.83 13.48
C VAL A 73 13.76 -0.49 13.91
N GLY A 74 15.01 -0.70 13.50
CA GLY A 74 15.72 -1.97 13.74
C GLY A 74 15.10 -3.12 12.93
N PRO A 75 14.69 -4.24 13.56
CA PRO A 75 14.10 -5.38 12.84
C PRO A 75 12.58 -5.20 12.54
N VAL A 76 11.98 -4.08 12.96
CA VAL A 76 10.54 -3.81 12.82
C VAL A 76 10.31 -2.71 11.79
N MET A 77 9.37 -2.93 10.87
CA MET A 77 8.92 -1.92 9.91
C MET A 77 7.55 -1.38 10.32
N LEU A 78 7.49 -0.08 10.61
CA LEU A 78 6.24 0.63 10.88
C LEU A 78 5.69 1.23 9.59
N ASN A 79 4.45 0.90 9.23
CA ASN A 79 3.73 1.48 8.10
C ASN A 79 2.76 2.56 8.60
N ALA A 80 2.84 3.77 8.04
CA ALA A 80 1.87 4.84 8.28
C ALA A 80 1.36 5.36 6.93
N GLY A 81 0.09 5.16 6.63
CA GLY A 81 -0.47 5.56 5.34
C GLY A 81 -1.98 5.61 5.32
N ALA A 82 -2.52 5.98 4.16
CA ALA A 82 -3.95 6.00 3.89
C ALA A 82 -4.25 5.19 2.63
N LYS A 83 -5.39 4.49 2.65
CA LYS A 83 -5.88 3.72 1.52
C LYS A 83 -7.33 4.09 1.25
N ALA A 84 -7.59 4.51 0.02
CA ALA A 84 -8.95 4.69 -0.47
C ALA A 84 -9.40 3.39 -1.14
N ILE A 85 -10.57 2.91 -0.75
CA ILE A 85 -11.17 1.69 -1.31
C ILE A 85 -12.55 2.06 -1.86
N TYR A 86 -12.76 1.73 -3.12
CA TYR A 86 -14.04 1.80 -3.81
C TYR A 86 -14.65 0.40 -3.88
N LEU A 87 -15.83 0.24 -3.31
CA LEU A 87 -16.63 -0.97 -3.41
C LEU A 87 -17.70 -0.77 -4.48
N GLY A 88 -17.55 -1.46 -5.60
CA GLY A 88 -18.52 -1.47 -6.68
C GLY A 88 -19.79 -2.24 -6.27
N PRO A 89 -20.95 -1.88 -6.84
CA PRO A 89 -22.22 -2.49 -6.49
C PRO A 89 -22.24 -4.00 -6.80
N GLU A 90 -22.77 -4.77 -5.87
CA GLU A 90 -23.04 -6.19 -6.04
C GLU A 90 -24.21 -6.38 -7.01
N LYS A 91 -24.05 -7.26 -8.00
CA LYS A 91 -25.12 -7.55 -8.96
C LYS A 91 -26.09 -8.52 -8.31
N ARG A 92 -27.02 -8.02 -7.49
CA ARG A 92 -28.15 -8.84 -7.00
C ARG A 92 -28.98 -9.28 -8.21
N ARG A 93 -28.96 -10.57 -8.49
CA ARG A 93 -29.90 -11.25 -9.40
C ARG A 93 -31.07 -11.77 -8.60
#